data_AF-A0A833TK26-F1
#
_entry.id   AF-A0A833TK26-F1
#
_cell.length_a   1.000
_cell.length_b   1.000
_cell.length_c   1.000
_cell.angle_alpha   90.00
_cell.angle_beta   90.00
_cell.angle_gamma   90.00
#
_symmetry.space_group_name_H-M   'P 1'
#
loop_
_entity.id
_entity.type
_entity.pdbx_description
1 polymer ?
#
loop_
_entity_poly.entity_id
_entity_poly.type
_entity_poly.pdbx_seq_one_letter_code
_entity_poly.pdbx_strand_id
1 'polypeptide(L)'
;MGADTVRENRGIISLKRMSDGSHMTGTSTYRSIIAAELQRLHDENTAKQQQETFRREAQRDHTRSLVRLMQLDTRDEAKIALHAENAALYNQRAEILEQIRLLQDRYLAEKKKLPSIPDKKARHERLQRSKAVRDTGVTALRHHLAQLEASAPPVVRPGSSSYAKNLSRAITPAGIVSLREVAVQKPSRRSRVSATEYKQLMDQIRAVKVERQTMHDPYVANLKLARLWDRLHDTARCLENYDAACKVMKEKDLTRIPPEVLEEVLEKQRQRRRAALHYLFSRALQRKQRQAAADLLSKFIELALPEDRLEDVAYVDRILREQEYIEDPTLASPDEITFAIRNTNSLGHLTDLRFKLLKELLDTSPTDPYLIESVANIHVRRGEFAAAEELTSRFVELPSVKRISMYGTLAELRCGM
;
A
#
# COMPACT_ATOMS: atom_id res chain seq x y z
N MET A 1 16.15 41.96 -31.05
CA MET A 1 16.55 43.38 -31.06
C MET A 1 15.54 44.14 -30.22
N GLY A 2 16.01 44.87 -29.23
CA GLY A 2 15.18 45.57 -28.25
C GLY A 2 16.00 45.75 -26.97
N ALA A 3 16.91 46.73 -27.03
CA ALA A 3 17.82 47.06 -25.95
C ALA A 3 17.12 47.96 -24.95
N ASP A 4 16.92 47.49 -23.71
CA ASP A 4 16.45 48.34 -22.62
C ASP A 4 17.60 48.78 -21.73
N THR A 5 17.89 50.06 -21.96
CA THR A 5 18.68 51.04 -21.23
C THR A 5 18.91 50.79 -19.73
N VAL A 6 20.20 50.67 -19.39
CA VAL A 6 20.76 50.81 -18.05
C VAL A 6 20.56 52.26 -17.57
N ARG A 7 19.77 52.46 -16.50
CA ARG A 7 19.70 53.73 -15.77
C ARG A 7 20.95 53.89 -14.90
N GLU A 8 21.88 54.73 -15.32
CA GLU A 8 22.93 55.29 -14.46
C GLU A 8 22.29 56.23 -13.43
N ASN A 9 22.21 55.82 -12.17
CA ASN A 9 21.98 56.74 -11.05
C ASN A 9 23.29 57.49 -10.74
N ARG A 10 23.53 58.62 -11.44
CA ARG A 10 24.56 59.59 -11.04
C ARG A 10 24.00 60.47 -9.92
N GLY A 11 24.21 60.05 -8.67
CA GLY A 11 24.07 60.92 -7.51
C GLY A 11 25.12 62.02 -7.55
N ILE A 12 24.68 63.26 -7.78
CA ILE A 12 25.52 64.46 -7.74
C ILE A 12 25.89 64.72 -6.28
N ILE A 13 27.17 64.51 -5.93
CA ILE A 13 27.72 64.95 -4.64
C ILE A 13 28.02 66.45 -4.75
N SER A 14 27.19 67.28 -4.12
CA SER A 14 27.42 68.72 -4.00
C SER A 14 28.44 68.99 -2.89
N LEU A 15 29.71 69.16 -3.26
CA LEU A 15 30.78 69.55 -2.33
C LEU A 15 30.82 71.08 -2.21
N LYS A 16 30.22 71.60 -1.14
CA LYS A 16 30.35 72.99 -0.70
C LYS A 16 31.79 73.22 -0.24
N ARG A 17 32.54 74.08 -0.94
CA ARG A 17 33.90 74.50 -0.55
C ARG A 17 33.84 75.22 0.80
N MET A 18 34.58 74.72 1.77
CA MET A 18 35.08 75.51 2.89
C MET A 18 36.61 75.54 2.76
N SER A 19 37.17 76.72 2.45
CA SER A 19 38.58 76.98 2.74
C SER A 19 38.67 77.46 4.18
N ASP A 20 39.56 76.86 4.97
CA ASP A 20 40.69 77.57 5.59
C ASP A 20 41.42 76.64 6.58
N GLY A 21 42.75 76.59 6.42
CA GLY A 21 43.74 76.35 7.47
C GLY A 21 43.66 75.07 8.32
N SER A 22 44.20 73.95 7.81
CA SER A 22 44.88 72.88 8.60
C SER A 22 45.23 71.70 7.67
N HIS A 23 46.33 71.83 6.94
CA HIS A 23 46.85 70.74 6.13
C HIS A 23 47.72 69.83 7.00
N MET A 24 47.15 68.76 7.56
CA MET A 24 47.77 67.42 7.72
C MET A 24 46.90 66.42 8.52
N THR A 25 45.82 66.85 9.20
CA THR A 25 44.95 65.93 9.98
C THR A 25 43.56 65.67 9.37
N GLY A 26 43.07 66.53 8.47
CA GLY A 26 41.72 66.41 7.90
C GLY A 26 41.53 65.28 6.87
N THR A 27 42.58 64.89 6.15
CA THR A 27 42.48 63.85 5.09
C THR A 27 42.29 62.43 5.65
N SER A 28 42.75 62.17 6.88
CA SER A 28 42.57 60.88 7.57
C SER A 28 41.09 60.65 7.93
N THR A 29 40.42 61.67 8.44
CA THR A 29 39.02 61.60 8.88
C THR A 29 38.08 61.37 7.71
N TYR A 30 38.26 62.09 6.59
CA TYR A 30 37.47 61.89 5.37
C TYR A 30 37.71 60.50 4.74
N ARG A 31 38.95 60.01 4.72
CA ARG A 31 39.25 58.64 4.26
C ARG A 31 38.57 57.59 5.13
N SER A 32 38.54 57.78 6.45
CA SER A 32 37.84 56.85 7.37
C SER A 32 36.32 56.86 7.17
N ILE A 33 35.71 58.02 6.93
CA ILE A 33 34.28 58.16 6.67
C ILE A 33 33.92 57.50 5.33
N ILE A 34 34.72 57.71 4.29
CA ILE A 34 34.53 57.07 2.98
C ILE A 34 34.71 55.54 3.10
N ALA A 35 35.71 55.07 3.84
CA ALA A 35 35.91 53.64 4.07
C ALA A 35 34.74 53.00 4.83
N ALA A 36 34.21 53.68 5.85
CA ALA A 36 33.03 53.23 6.60
C ALA A 36 31.77 53.20 5.72
N GLU A 37 31.55 54.19 4.86
CA GLU A 37 30.41 54.21 3.94
C GLU A 37 30.54 53.13 2.85
N LEU A 38 31.74 52.91 2.31
CA LEU A 38 32.00 51.82 1.37
C LEU A 38 31.77 50.45 2.01
N GLN A 39 32.19 50.27 3.27
CA GLN A 39 31.91 49.05 4.03
C GLN A 39 30.40 48.87 4.24
N ARG A 40 29.68 49.93 4.64
CA ARG A 40 28.21 49.86 4.80
C ARG A 40 27.51 49.48 3.50
N LEU A 41 27.90 50.08 2.38
CA LEU A 41 27.34 49.75 1.06
C LEU A 41 27.70 48.32 0.62
N HIS A 42 28.88 47.82 0.99
CA HIS A 42 29.26 46.43 0.75
C HIS A 42 28.41 45.46 1.58
N ASP A 43 28.22 45.75 2.86
CA ASP A 43 27.39 44.95 3.78
C ASP A 43 25.91 44.98 3.33
N GLU A 44 25.39 46.13 2.89
CA GLU A 44 24.04 46.25 2.31
C GLU A 44 23.89 45.46 1.01
N ASN A 45 24.89 45.49 0.12
CA ASN A 45 24.85 44.72 -1.13
C ASN A 45 24.94 43.21 -0.88
N THR A 46 25.79 42.78 0.05
CA THR A 46 25.90 41.36 0.41
C THR A 46 24.60 40.87 1.06
N ALA A 47 23.98 41.65 1.95
CA ALA A 47 22.68 41.33 2.53
C ALA A 47 21.57 41.22 1.47
N LYS A 48 21.51 42.15 0.51
CA LYS A 48 20.55 42.09 -0.61
C LYS A 48 20.79 40.87 -1.50
N GLN A 49 22.05 40.57 -1.82
CA GLN A 49 22.39 39.37 -2.59
C GLN A 49 21.98 38.09 -1.86
N GLN A 50 22.25 37.99 -0.56
CA GLN A 50 21.82 36.85 0.25
C GLN A 50 20.28 36.72 0.25
N GLN A 51 19.56 37.83 0.43
CA GLN A 51 18.10 37.83 0.39
C GLN A 51 17.55 37.39 -0.97
N GLU A 52 18.14 37.85 -2.08
CA GLU A 52 17.77 37.40 -3.42
C GLU A 52 18.05 35.91 -3.63
N THR A 53 19.20 35.41 -3.16
CA THR A 53 19.54 33.99 -3.27
C THR A 53 18.56 33.11 -2.50
N PHE A 54 18.20 33.52 -1.27
CA PHE A 54 17.21 32.83 -0.45
C PHE A 54 15.83 32.84 -1.12
N ARG A 55 15.40 33.97 -1.67
CA ARG A 55 14.13 34.07 -2.41
C ARG A 55 14.09 33.14 -3.62
N ARG A 56 15.18 33.08 -4.39
CA ARG A 56 15.29 32.19 -5.56
C ARG A 56 15.29 30.72 -5.15
N GLU A 57 15.95 30.38 -4.05
CA GLU A 57 15.94 29.02 -3.50
C GLU A 57 14.54 28.62 -3.04
N ALA A 58 13.85 29.46 -2.26
CA ALA A 58 12.48 29.20 -1.82
C ALA A 58 11.51 29.04 -3.00
N GLN A 59 11.62 29.88 -4.03
CA GLN A 59 10.78 29.76 -5.24
C GLN A 59 11.08 28.49 -6.03
N ARG A 60 12.35 28.07 -6.07
CA ARG A 60 12.77 26.80 -6.70
C ARG A 60 12.23 25.60 -5.92
N ASP A 61 12.31 25.60 -4.60
CA ASP A 61 11.82 24.51 -3.75
C ASP A 61 10.29 24.41 -3.85
N HIS A 62 9.57 25.53 -3.83
CA HIS A 62 8.13 25.55 -4.06
C HIS A 62 7.76 24.96 -5.44
N THR A 63 8.48 25.37 -6.50
CA THR A 63 8.25 24.82 -7.86
C THR A 63 8.47 23.31 -7.91
N ARG A 64 9.50 22.80 -7.22
CA ARG A 64 9.77 21.35 -7.13
C ARG A 64 8.69 20.60 -6.39
N SER A 65 8.19 21.17 -5.29
CA SER A 65 7.10 20.59 -4.51
C SER A 65 5.85 20.42 -5.38
N LEU A 66 5.46 21.48 -6.11
CA LEU A 66 4.33 21.44 -7.04
C LEU A 66 4.54 20.40 -8.16
N VAL A 67 5.73 20.36 -8.76
CA VAL A 67 6.05 19.35 -9.77
C VAL A 67 5.93 17.94 -9.21
N ARG A 68 6.37 17.70 -7.96
CA ARG A 68 6.25 16.39 -7.33
C ARG A 68 4.80 16.04 -7.02
N LEU A 69 4.00 17.01 -6.58
CA LEU A 69 2.57 16.82 -6.35
C LEU A 69 1.86 16.41 -7.66
N MET A 70 2.15 17.11 -8.76
CA MET A 70 1.62 16.75 -10.10
C MET A 70 2.06 15.35 -10.54
N GLN A 71 3.31 14.94 -10.28
CA GLN A 71 3.78 13.57 -10.57
C GLN A 71 2.95 12.51 -9.88
N LEU A 72 2.66 12.72 -8.59
CA LEU A 72 1.87 11.78 -7.80
C LEU A 72 0.43 11.70 -8.31
N ASP A 73 -0.16 12.84 -8.68
CA ASP A 73 -1.52 12.94 -9.20
C ASP A 73 -1.67 12.23 -10.56
N THR A 74 -0.82 12.56 -11.54
CA THR A 74 -0.81 11.88 -12.85
C THR A 74 -0.56 10.37 -12.73
N ARG A 75 0.28 9.95 -11.79
CA ARG A 75 0.52 8.52 -11.51
C ARG A 75 -0.72 7.83 -10.95
N ASP A 76 -1.52 8.52 -10.15
CA ASP A 76 -2.77 7.94 -9.64
C ASP A 76 -3.86 7.89 -10.71
N GLU A 77 -4.00 8.94 -11.53
CA GLU A 77 -4.92 8.93 -12.67
C GLU A 77 -4.66 7.72 -13.58
N ALA A 78 -3.39 7.43 -13.89
CA ALA A 78 -3.00 6.26 -14.67
C ALA A 78 -3.38 4.92 -13.99
N LYS A 79 -3.29 4.84 -12.65
CA LYS A 79 -3.69 3.64 -11.89
C LYS A 79 -5.21 3.48 -11.86
N ILE A 80 -5.96 4.57 -11.71
CA ILE A 80 -7.42 4.56 -11.73
C ILE A 80 -7.92 4.10 -13.10
N ALA A 81 -7.36 4.66 -14.18
CA ALA A 81 -7.71 4.26 -15.55
C ALA A 81 -7.43 2.76 -15.78
N LEU A 82 -6.25 2.29 -15.39
CA LEU A 82 -5.89 0.87 -15.52
C LEU A 82 -6.78 -0.05 -14.69
N HIS A 83 -7.19 0.36 -13.48
CA HIS A 83 -8.14 -0.40 -12.66
C HIS A 83 -9.51 -0.47 -13.32
N ALA A 84 -10.03 0.67 -13.80
CA ALA A 84 -11.31 0.74 -14.47
C ALA A 84 -11.36 -0.16 -15.72
N GLU A 85 -10.32 -0.14 -16.55
CA GLU A 85 -10.20 -1.03 -17.71
C GLU A 85 -10.20 -2.51 -17.31
N ASN A 86 -9.43 -2.89 -16.29
CA ASN A 86 -9.39 -4.26 -15.79
C ASN A 86 -10.74 -4.70 -15.21
N ALA A 87 -11.40 -3.86 -14.42
CA ALA A 87 -12.72 -4.13 -13.86
C ALA A 87 -13.78 -4.31 -14.95
N ALA A 88 -13.78 -3.44 -15.97
CA ALA A 88 -14.67 -3.54 -17.12
C ALA A 88 -14.48 -4.89 -17.86
N LEU A 89 -13.24 -5.30 -18.10
CA LEU A 89 -12.93 -6.58 -18.74
C LEU A 89 -13.37 -7.77 -17.89
N TYR A 90 -13.17 -7.72 -16.57
CA TYR A 90 -13.64 -8.78 -15.67
C TYR A 90 -15.16 -8.88 -15.65
N ASN A 91 -15.88 -7.76 -15.66
CA ASN A 91 -17.33 -7.73 -15.71
C ASN A 91 -17.86 -8.32 -17.03
N GLN A 92 -17.28 -7.92 -18.17
CA GLN A 92 -17.61 -8.49 -19.48
C GLN A 92 -17.35 -10.01 -19.54
N ARG A 93 -16.21 -10.46 -18.99
CA ARG A 93 -15.89 -11.88 -18.88
C ARG A 93 -16.91 -12.65 -18.06
N ALA A 94 -17.30 -12.11 -16.90
CA ALA A 94 -18.31 -12.72 -16.04
C ALA A 94 -19.66 -12.82 -16.75
N GLU A 95 -20.07 -11.78 -17.50
CA GLU A 95 -21.30 -11.77 -18.28
C GLU A 95 -21.30 -12.86 -19.36
N ILE A 96 -20.22 -12.98 -20.14
CA ILE A 96 -20.11 -14.02 -21.19
C ILE A 96 -20.18 -15.42 -20.58
N LEU A 97 -19.50 -15.64 -19.45
CA LEU A 97 -19.54 -16.93 -18.76
C LEU A 97 -20.95 -17.27 -18.26
N GLU A 98 -21.69 -16.29 -17.76
CA GLU A 98 -23.08 -16.46 -17.34
C GLU A 98 -24.00 -16.74 -18.54
N GLN A 99 -23.81 -16.05 -19.67
CA GLN A 99 -24.54 -16.34 -20.92
C GLN A 99 -24.29 -17.78 -21.41
N ILE A 100 -23.04 -18.25 -21.36
CA ILE A 100 -22.69 -19.65 -21.67
C ILE A 100 -23.44 -20.61 -20.74
N ARG A 101 -23.48 -20.31 -19.44
CA ARG A 101 -24.20 -21.12 -18.45
C ARG A 101 -25.70 -21.16 -18.74
N LEU A 102 -26.33 -20.02 -19.03
CA LEU A 102 -27.75 -19.94 -19.37
C LEU A 102 -28.10 -20.76 -20.62
N LEU A 103 -27.23 -20.79 -21.64
CA LEU A 103 -27.41 -21.64 -22.82
C LEU A 103 -27.35 -23.14 -22.46
N GLN A 104 -26.44 -23.52 -21.55
CA GLN A 104 -26.35 -24.89 -21.05
C GLN A 104 -27.60 -25.27 -20.25
N ASP A 105 -28.07 -24.38 -19.36
CA ASP A 105 -29.26 -24.61 -18.54
C ASP A 105 -30.53 -24.73 -19.40
N ARG A 106 -30.68 -23.89 -20.44
CA ARG A 106 -31.78 -23.99 -21.42
C ARG A 106 -31.76 -25.34 -22.15
N TYR A 107 -30.59 -25.80 -22.59
CA TYR A 107 -30.45 -27.12 -23.22
C TYR A 107 -30.81 -28.27 -22.26
N LEU A 108 -30.35 -28.21 -21.01
CA LEU A 108 -30.69 -29.21 -19.99
C LEU A 108 -32.18 -29.20 -19.65
N ALA A 109 -32.82 -28.02 -19.58
CA ALA A 109 -34.25 -27.88 -19.38
C ALA A 109 -35.06 -28.49 -20.54
N GLU A 110 -34.68 -28.21 -21.79
CA GLU A 110 -35.31 -28.84 -22.95
C GLU A 110 -35.11 -30.37 -22.94
N LYS A 111 -33.91 -30.86 -22.58
CA LYS A 111 -33.65 -32.30 -22.43
C LYS A 111 -34.58 -32.96 -21.41
N LYS A 112 -34.89 -32.28 -20.30
CA LYS A 112 -35.84 -32.76 -19.28
C LYS A 112 -37.30 -32.83 -19.77
N LYS A 113 -37.68 -32.00 -20.76
CA LYS A 113 -39.02 -32.00 -21.36
C LYS A 113 -39.19 -33.08 -22.44
N LEU A 114 -38.11 -33.65 -22.97
CA LEU A 114 -38.18 -34.64 -24.06
C LEU A 114 -39.01 -35.91 -23.76
N PRO A 115 -39.04 -36.46 -22.53
CA PRO A 115 -39.84 -37.64 -22.22
C PRO A 115 -41.35 -37.43 -22.43
N SER A 116 -41.85 -36.19 -22.38
CA SER A 116 -43.29 -35.88 -22.59
C SER A 116 -43.71 -35.87 -24.06
N ILE A 117 -42.77 -36.08 -25.00
CA ILE A 117 -43.05 -36.12 -26.44
C ILE A 117 -43.16 -37.60 -26.87
N PRO A 118 -44.35 -38.09 -27.26
CA PRO A 118 -44.54 -39.50 -27.61
C PRO A 118 -43.87 -39.89 -28.94
N ASP A 119 -43.81 -38.99 -29.93
CA ASP A 119 -43.12 -39.26 -31.20
C ASP A 119 -41.58 -39.18 -31.05
N LYS A 120 -40.92 -40.30 -31.38
CA LYS A 120 -39.46 -40.45 -31.35
C LYS A 120 -38.78 -39.52 -32.34
N LYS A 121 -39.35 -39.29 -33.53
CA LYS A 121 -38.76 -38.44 -34.57
C LYS A 121 -38.81 -36.97 -34.15
N ALA A 122 -39.97 -36.48 -33.74
CA ALA A 122 -40.13 -35.13 -33.18
C ALA A 122 -39.23 -34.89 -31.95
N ARG A 123 -39.07 -35.89 -31.07
CA ARG A 123 -38.16 -35.81 -29.91
C ARG A 123 -36.70 -35.63 -30.33
N HIS A 124 -36.24 -36.41 -31.31
CA HIS A 124 -34.86 -36.32 -31.81
C HIS A 124 -34.60 -34.98 -32.49
N GLU A 125 -35.51 -34.53 -33.36
CA GLU A 125 -35.39 -33.23 -34.03
C GLU A 125 -35.35 -32.07 -33.05
N ARG A 126 -36.21 -32.07 -32.02
CA ARG A 126 -36.22 -31.03 -30.98
C ARG A 126 -34.92 -31.02 -30.17
N LEU A 127 -34.38 -32.18 -29.83
CA LEU A 127 -33.09 -32.29 -29.14
C LEU A 127 -31.94 -31.77 -30.02
N GLN A 128 -31.91 -32.11 -31.31
CA GLN A 128 -30.87 -31.65 -32.23
C GLN A 128 -30.95 -30.14 -32.46
N ARG A 129 -32.15 -29.57 -32.61
CA ARG A 129 -32.35 -28.11 -32.71
C ARG A 129 -31.85 -27.40 -31.46
N SER A 130 -32.23 -27.87 -30.26
CA SER A 130 -31.77 -27.29 -29.00
C SER A 130 -30.25 -27.43 -28.80
N LYS A 131 -29.68 -28.57 -29.20
CA LYS A 131 -28.23 -28.80 -29.17
C LYS A 131 -27.49 -27.86 -30.13
N ALA A 132 -27.98 -27.70 -31.36
CA ALA A 132 -27.39 -26.82 -32.36
C ALA A 132 -27.38 -25.36 -31.87
N VAL A 133 -28.52 -24.87 -31.34
CA VAL A 133 -28.61 -23.52 -30.75
C VAL A 133 -27.59 -23.31 -29.63
N ARG A 134 -27.45 -24.28 -28.73
CA ARG A 134 -26.43 -24.24 -27.67
C ARG A 134 -25.02 -24.22 -28.25
N ASP A 135 -24.70 -25.14 -29.16
CA ASP A 135 -23.33 -25.31 -29.67
C ASP A 135 -22.89 -24.10 -30.49
N THR A 136 -23.74 -23.56 -31.36
CA THR A 136 -23.45 -22.35 -32.11
C THR A 136 -23.28 -21.15 -31.17
N GLY A 137 -24.18 -20.96 -30.20
CA GLY A 137 -24.11 -19.86 -29.23
C GLY A 137 -22.88 -19.93 -28.33
N VAL A 138 -22.57 -21.10 -27.77
CA VAL A 138 -21.38 -21.31 -26.93
C VAL A 138 -20.10 -21.12 -27.73
N THR A 139 -20.05 -21.56 -28.99
CA THR A 139 -18.87 -21.37 -29.85
C THR A 139 -18.62 -19.89 -30.14
N ALA A 140 -19.66 -19.13 -30.48
CA ALA A 140 -19.57 -17.69 -30.69
C ALA A 140 -19.11 -16.96 -29.41
N LEU A 141 -19.71 -17.29 -28.25
CA LEU A 141 -19.33 -16.69 -26.97
C LEU A 141 -17.90 -17.03 -26.53
N ARG A 142 -17.44 -18.26 -26.81
CA ARG A 142 -16.03 -18.65 -26.56
C ARG A 142 -15.05 -17.93 -27.48
N HIS A 143 -15.43 -17.68 -28.73
CA HIS A 143 -14.64 -16.86 -29.64
C HIS A 143 -14.53 -15.42 -29.14
N HIS A 144 -15.65 -14.84 -28.71
CA HIS A 144 -15.66 -13.50 -28.11
C HIS A 144 -14.81 -13.44 -26.84
N LEU A 145 -14.89 -14.45 -25.96
CA LEU A 145 -14.04 -14.56 -24.77
C LEU A 145 -12.55 -14.61 -25.14
N ALA A 146 -12.16 -15.37 -26.16
CA ALA A 146 -10.78 -15.46 -26.61
C ALA A 146 -10.27 -14.12 -27.19
N GLN A 147 -11.13 -13.37 -27.88
CA GLN A 147 -10.81 -12.02 -28.37
C GLN A 147 -10.59 -11.05 -27.20
N LEU A 148 -11.46 -11.08 -26.19
CA LEU A 148 -11.31 -10.26 -24.98
C LEU A 148 -10.05 -10.59 -24.18
N GLU A 149 -9.72 -11.88 -24.04
CA GLU A 149 -8.49 -12.30 -23.36
C GLU A 149 -7.23 -11.91 -24.16
N ALA A 150 -7.30 -11.83 -25.49
CA ALA A 150 -6.20 -11.37 -26.34
C ALA A 150 -6.02 -9.85 -26.33
N SER A 151 -7.09 -9.08 -26.14
CA SER A 151 -7.06 -7.61 -26.04
C SER A 151 -6.83 -7.09 -24.62
N ALA A 152 -6.72 -7.97 -23.63
CA ALA A 152 -6.56 -7.55 -22.24
C ALA A 152 -5.21 -6.84 -22.05
N PRO A 153 -5.18 -5.69 -21.32
CA PRO A 153 -3.95 -5.05 -20.94
C PRO A 153 -3.08 -6.01 -20.10
N PRO A 154 -1.75 -5.80 -20.05
CA PRO A 154 -0.86 -6.62 -19.23
C PRO A 154 -1.42 -6.69 -17.82
N VAL A 155 -1.86 -7.90 -17.45
CA VAL A 155 -2.68 -8.10 -16.27
C VAL A 155 -1.90 -7.65 -15.03
N VAL A 156 -2.29 -6.53 -14.45
CA VAL A 156 -2.07 -6.27 -13.04
C VAL A 156 -3.04 -7.22 -12.34
N ARG A 157 -2.64 -8.50 -12.21
CA ARG A 157 -3.54 -9.45 -11.55
C ARG A 157 -3.60 -9.00 -10.10
N PRO A 158 -4.80 -8.94 -9.50
CA PRO A 158 -4.95 -8.92 -8.05
C PRO A 158 -4.06 -9.98 -7.40
N GLY A 159 -2.87 -9.57 -6.96
CA GLY A 159 -1.84 -10.45 -6.39
C GLY A 159 -0.74 -10.99 -7.32
N SER A 160 -0.47 -10.38 -8.48
CA SER A 160 0.71 -10.70 -9.33
C SER A 160 1.64 -9.51 -9.38
N SER A 161 2.48 -9.40 -8.36
CA SER A 161 3.63 -8.51 -8.34
C SER A 161 4.64 -8.89 -9.44
N SER A 162 4.47 -8.32 -10.64
CA SER A 162 5.55 -8.18 -11.62
C SER A 162 6.40 -6.92 -11.35
N TYR A 163 5.97 -6.07 -10.41
CA TYR A 163 6.72 -4.89 -9.94
C TYR A 163 7.91 -5.25 -9.01
N ALA A 164 8.07 -6.54 -8.66
CA ALA A 164 9.15 -7.03 -7.81
C ALA A 164 10.56 -6.96 -8.44
N LYS A 165 10.70 -6.74 -9.76
CA LYS A 165 12.03 -6.68 -10.39
C LYS A 165 12.71 -5.31 -10.36
N ASN A 166 11.99 -4.22 -10.07
CA ASN A 166 12.55 -2.86 -10.15
C ASN A 166 12.65 -2.13 -8.80
N LEU A 167 12.37 -2.79 -7.68
CA LEU A 167 12.45 -2.17 -6.34
C LEU A 167 13.64 -2.61 -5.48
N SER A 168 14.55 -3.42 -6.03
CA SER A 168 15.85 -3.75 -5.41
C SER A 168 16.78 -2.54 -5.23
N ARG A 169 16.31 -1.31 -5.53
CA ARG A 169 17.11 -0.08 -5.52
C ARG A 169 16.57 1.04 -4.62
N ALA A 170 15.43 0.85 -3.97
CA ALA A 170 14.96 1.79 -2.94
C ALA A 170 15.25 1.20 -1.55
N ILE A 171 16.52 1.32 -1.18
CA ILE A 171 17.05 1.50 0.18
C ILE A 171 16.12 0.95 1.27
N THR A 172 16.38 -0.27 1.73
CA THR A 172 16.13 -0.61 3.13
C THR A 172 16.83 0.48 3.95
N PRO A 173 16.14 1.27 4.78
CA PRO A 173 16.80 2.20 5.68
C PRO A 173 17.87 1.43 6.44
N ALA A 174 19.10 1.93 6.45
CA ALA A 174 20.17 1.37 7.27
C ALA A 174 19.70 1.38 8.72
N GLY A 175 19.27 0.22 9.24
CA GLY A 175 18.70 0.10 10.58
C GLY A 175 17.53 -0.89 10.71
N ILE A 176 16.82 -1.24 9.62
CA ILE A 176 15.74 -2.24 9.69
C ILE A 176 16.36 -3.63 9.52
N VAL A 177 16.74 -4.24 10.63
CA VAL A 177 17.09 -5.66 10.70
C VAL A 177 15.91 -6.46 10.15
N SER A 178 16.15 -7.36 9.20
CA SER A 178 15.11 -8.30 8.78
C SER A 178 14.61 -9.02 10.02
N LEU A 179 13.31 -8.89 10.32
CA LEU A 179 12.65 -9.70 11.33
C LEU A 179 13.12 -11.15 11.20
N ARG A 180 13.34 -11.81 12.34
CA ARG A 180 13.35 -13.28 12.37
C ARG A 180 12.09 -13.72 11.67
N GLU A 181 12.24 -14.40 10.53
CA GLU A 181 11.12 -14.96 9.78
C GLU A 181 10.24 -15.69 10.79
N VAL A 182 9.06 -15.14 11.08
CA VAL A 182 8.01 -15.92 11.70
C VAL A 182 7.75 -17.00 10.66
N ALA A 183 8.31 -18.19 10.90
CA ALA A 183 8.30 -19.30 9.96
C ALA A 183 6.84 -19.75 9.76
N VAL A 184 6.16 -19.07 8.84
CA VAL A 184 4.83 -19.42 8.40
C VAL A 184 5.05 -20.56 7.42
N GLN A 185 4.69 -21.77 7.85
CA GLN A 185 4.57 -22.88 6.93
C GLN A 185 3.66 -22.45 5.78
N LYS A 186 4.23 -22.34 4.58
CA LYS A 186 3.46 -22.12 3.36
C LYS A 186 2.36 -23.18 3.31
N PRO A 187 1.10 -22.83 2.97
CA PRO A 187 0.04 -23.81 2.86
C PRO A 187 0.49 -24.92 1.91
N SER A 188 0.56 -26.14 2.45
CA SER A 188 1.05 -27.32 1.74
C SER A 188 0.31 -27.49 0.41
N ARG A 189 1.06 -27.70 -0.68
CA ARG A 189 0.48 -28.12 -1.97
C ARG A 189 -0.27 -29.43 -1.72
N ARG A 190 -1.58 -29.44 -1.99
CA ARG A 190 -2.51 -30.55 -1.72
C ARG A 190 -1.97 -31.87 -2.28
N SER A 191 -1.28 -32.65 -1.45
CA SER A 191 -1.05 -34.07 -1.67
C SER A 191 -2.10 -34.85 -0.88
N ARG A 192 -2.54 -35.98 -1.42
CA ARG A 192 -3.50 -36.83 -0.74
C ARG A 192 -2.80 -37.45 0.48
N VAL A 193 -3.25 -37.11 1.69
CA VAL A 193 -2.70 -37.64 2.95
C VAL A 193 -2.81 -39.17 2.93
N SER A 194 -1.70 -39.86 3.18
CA SER A 194 -1.68 -41.32 3.23
C SER A 194 -2.43 -41.86 4.45
N ALA A 195 -2.89 -43.11 4.40
CA ALA A 195 -3.62 -43.73 5.51
C ALA A 195 -2.77 -43.81 6.81
N THR A 196 -1.44 -44.01 6.66
CA THR A 196 -0.49 -44.04 7.78
C THR A 196 -0.30 -42.66 8.39
N GLU A 197 -0.11 -41.62 7.58
CA GLU A 197 -0.03 -40.23 8.06
C GLU A 197 -1.33 -39.78 8.73
N TYR A 198 -2.48 -40.15 8.17
CA TYR A 198 -3.78 -39.83 8.77
C TYR A 198 -3.89 -40.43 10.18
N LYS A 199 -3.52 -41.70 10.35
CA LYS A 199 -3.55 -42.37 11.66
C LYS A 199 -2.63 -41.66 12.66
N GLN A 200 -1.39 -41.36 12.26
CA GLN A 200 -0.42 -40.64 13.10
C GLN A 200 -0.92 -39.25 13.50
N LEU A 201 -1.50 -38.48 12.57
CA LEU A 201 -2.05 -37.15 12.87
C LEU A 201 -3.25 -37.23 13.82
N MET A 202 -4.11 -38.25 13.67
CA MET A 202 -5.22 -38.49 14.60
C MET A 202 -4.75 -38.91 16.00
N ASP A 203 -3.67 -39.69 16.10
CA ASP A 203 -3.02 -40.01 17.38
C ASP A 203 -2.45 -38.76 18.05
N GLN A 204 -1.78 -37.88 17.30
CA GLN A 204 -1.30 -36.59 17.79
C GLN A 204 -2.44 -35.68 18.26
N ILE A 205 -3.56 -35.64 17.52
CA ILE A 205 -4.75 -34.88 17.92
C ILE A 205 -5.32 -35.40 19.25
N ARG A 206 -5.37 -36.73 19.44
CA ARG A 206 -5.79 -37.33 20.72
C ARG A 206 -4.84 -36.97 21.85
N ALA A 207 -3.53 -37.08 21.63
CA ALA A 207 -2.52 -36.72 22.62
C ALA A 207 -2.66 -35.26 23.08
N VAL A 208 -2.76 -34.31 22.13
CA VAL A 208 -2.92 -32.88 22.44
C VAL A 208 -4.21 -32.60 23.21
N LYS A 209 -5.30 -33.33 22.96
CA LYS A 209 -6.55 -33.19 23.73
C LYS A 209 -6.41 -33.64 25.18
N VAL A 210 -5.60 -34.67 25.44
CA VAL A 210 -5.29 -35.11 26.81
C VAL A 210 -4.36 -34.11 27.49
N GLU A 211 -3.28 -33.69 26.81
CA GLU A 211 -2.33 -32.68 27.33
C GLU A 211 -3.01 -31.35 27.68
N ARG A 212 -4.09 -30.98 26.97
CA ARG A 212 -4.81 -29.72 27.22
C ARG A 212 -5.22 -29.54 28.67
N GLN A 213 -5.54 -30.61 29.39
CA GLN A 213 -5.99 -30.54 30.79
C GLN A 213 -4.86 -30.15 31.75
N THR A 214 -3.61 -30.40 31.36
CA THR A 214 -2.42 -30.17 32.19
C THR A 214 -1.64 -28.91 31.78
N MET A 215 -2.06 -28.20 30.73
CA MET A 215 -1.41 -26.97 30.26
C MET A 215 -1.85 -25.76 31.09
N HIS A 216 -0.91 -24.88 31.45
CA HIS A 216 -1.21 -23.58 32.07
C HIS A 216 -2.07 -22.68 31.17
N ASP A 217 -1.83 -22.69 29.85
CA ASP A 217 -2.70 -22.06 28.85
C ASP A 217 -3.34 -23.14 27.96
N PRO A 218 -4.61 -23.54 28.24
CA PRO A 218 -5.32 -24.53 27.44
C PRO A 218 -5.55 -24.11 25.98
N TYR A 219 -5.40 -22.84 25.63
CA TYR A 219 -5.57 -22.38 24.26
C TYR A 219 -4.34 -22.65 23.39
N VAL A 220 -3.17 -22.92 23.97
CA VAL A 220 -2.00 -23.43 23.24
C VAL A 220 -2.33 -24.75 22.55
N ALA A 221 -3.14 -25.60 23.21
CA ALA A 221 -3.64 -26.81 22.60
C ALA A 221 -4.47 -26.52 21.34
N ASN A 222 -5.27 -25.45 21.30
CA ASN A 222 -6.03 -25.08 20.09
C ASN A 222 -5.09 -24.68 18.95
N LEU A 223 -4.00 -23.95 19.21
CA LEU A 223 -3.02 -23.62 18.15
C LEU A 223 -2.35 -24.89 17.58
N LYS A 224 -1.98 -25.85 18.46
CA LYS A 224 -1.44 -27.15 18.04
C LYS A 224 -2.47 -27.94 17.21
N LEU A 225 -3.71 -28.04 17.70
CA LEU A 225 -4.81 -28.72 17.01
C LEU A 225 -5.11 -28.08 15.65
N ALA A 226 -5.11 -26.75 15.55
CA ALA A 226 -5.34 -26.03 14.30
C ALA A 226 -4.33 -26.44 13.23
N ARG A 227 -3.04 -26.48 13.56
CA ARG A 227 -1.97 -26.92 12.65
C ARG A 227 -2.12 -28.39 12.22
N LEU A 228 -2.55 -29.27 13.13
CA LEU A 228 -2.80 -30.68 12.79
C LEU A 228 -4.00 -30.84 11.87
N TRP A 229 -5.09 -30.11 12.11
CA TRP A 229 -6.25 -30.10 11.22
C TRP A 229 -5.94 -29.48 9.85
N ASP A 230 -5.06 -28.48 9.79
CA ASP A 230 -4.58 -27.90 8.53
C ASP A 230 -3.83 -28.93 7.67
N ARG A 231 -2.98 -29.75 8.30
CA ARG A 231 -2.30 -30.88 7.65
C ARG A 231 -3.24 -31.98 7.17
N LEU A 232 -4.36 -32.19 7.88
CA LEU A 232 -5.44 -33.08 7.46
C LEU A 232 -6.39 -32.48 6.43
N HIS A 233 -6.19 -31.20 6.07
CA HIS A 233 -7.06 -30.44 5.19
C HIS A 233 -8.51 -30.30 5.68
N ASP A 234 -8.75 -30.47 6.99
CA ASP A 234 -10.04 -30.17 7.62
C ASP A 234 -10.13 -28.66 7.92
N THR A 235 -10.56 -27.93 6.90
CA THR A 235 -10.55 -26.47 6.91
C THR A 235 -11.51 -25.83 7.92
N ALA A 236 -12.57 -26.52 8.33
CA ALA A 236 -13.55 -26.02 9.29
C ALA A 236 -12.98 -26.11 10.71
N ARG A 237 -12.52 -27.29 11.11
CA ARG A 237 -11.91 -27.48 12.44
C ARG A 237 -10.62 -26.69 12.60
N CYS A 238 -9.84 -26.56 11.54
CA CYS A 238 -8.65 -25.69 11.53
C CYS A 238 -9.01 -24.25 11.93
N LEU A 239 -10.03 -23.65 11.33
CA LEU A 239 -10.47 -22.29 11.62
C LEU A 239 -10.99 -22.13 13.06
N GLU A 240 -11.88 -23.02 13.49
CA GLU A 240 -12.44 -22.98 14.85
C GLU A 240 -11.33 -23.01 15.92
N ASN A 241 -10.28 -23.79 15.68
CA ASN A 241 -9.15 -23.88 16.60
C ASN A 241 -8.23 -22.65 16.53
N TYR A 242 -8.02 -22.05 15.35
CA TYR A 242 -7.31 -20.77 15.25
C TYR A 242 -8.07 -19.63 15.93
N ASP A 243 -9.38 -19.54 15.76
CA ASP A 243 -10.23 -18.55 16.44
C ASP A 243 -10.20 -18.75 17.96
N ALA A 244 -10.27 -20.00 18.43
CA ALA A 244 -10.10 -20.32 19.85
C ALA A 244 -8.69 -19.95 20.35
N ALA A 245 -7.66 -20.12 19.53
CA ALA A 245 -6.28 -19.74 19.85
C ALA A 245 -6.05 -18.21 19.87
N CYS A 246 -7.01 -17.38 19.47
CA CYS A 246 -6.95 -15.93 19.65
C CYS A 246 -7.49 -15.47 21.02
N LYS A 247 -8.19 -16.34 21.76
CA LYS A 247 -8.84 -16.00 23.03
C LYS A 247 -7.82 -15.75 24.15
N VAL A 248 -8.21 -14.85 25.05
CA VAL A 248 -7.47 -14.50 26.27
C VAL A 248 -7.98 -15.37 27.43
N MET A 249 -7.07 -15.80 28.32
CA MET A 249 -7.44 -16.47 29.56
C MET A 249 -8.29 -15.54 30.43
N LYS A 250 -9.25 -16.12 31.17
CA LYS A 250 -10.06 -15.34 32.12
C LYS A 250 -9.19 -14.99 33.32
N GLU A 251 -9.47 -13.85 33.96
CA GLU A 251 -8.76 -13.41 35.17
C GLU A 251 -8.72 -14.49 36.26
N LYS A 252 -9.83 -15.21 36.46
CA LYS A 252 -9.93 -16.32 37.42
C LYS A 252 -8.97 -17.49 37.14
N ASP A 253 -8.59 -17.69 35.88
CA ASP A 253 -7.68 -18.74 35.46
C ASP A 253 -6.22 -18.26 35.55
N LEU A 254 -5.98 -16.95 35.32
CA LEU A 254 -4.67 -16.32 35.49
C LEU A 254 -4.22 -16.28 36.96
N THR A 255 -5.15 -16.03 37.89
CA THR A 255 -4.83 -16.00 39.34
C THR A 255 -4.44 -17.36 39.91
N ARG A 256 -4.66 -18.46 39.16
CA ARG A 256 -4.25 -19.82 39.56
C ARG A 256 -2.83 -20.15 39.11
N ILE A 257 -2.22 -19.31 38.27
CA ILE A 257 -0.86 -19.52 37.78
C ILE A 257 0.12 -18.98 38.84
N PRO A 258 1.16 -19.74 39.22
CA PRO A 258 2.19 -19.25 40.14
C PRO A 258 2.84 -17.96 39.61
N PRO A 259 3.06 -16.95 40.47
CA PRO A 259 3.58 -15.66 40.04
C PRO A 259 4.97 -15.76 39.37
N GLU A 260 5.76 -16.78 39.72
CA GLU A 260 7.10 -17.03 39.16
C GLU A 260 7.06 -17.40 37.67
N VAL A 261 5.95 -17.98 37.20
CA VAL A 261 5.79 -18.46 35.82
C VAL A 261 4.78 -17.62 35.04
N LEU A 262 4.10 -16.68 35.70
CA LEU A 262 3.03 -15.88 35.12
C LEU A 262 3.51 -15.06 33.91
N GLU A 263 4.66 -14.40 34.03
CA GLU A 263 5.23 -13.58 32.95
C GLU A 263 5.54 -14.45 31.72
N GLU A 264 6.15 -15.61 31.91
CA GLU A 264 6.43 -16.56 30.84
C GLU A 264 5.15 -17.08 30.17
N VAL A 265 4.10 -17.35 30.95
CA VAL A 265 2.80 -17.79 30.40
C VAL A 265 2.13 -16.67 29.62
N LEU A 266 2.15 -15.43 30.11
CA LEU A 266 1.59 -14.27 29.40
C LEU A 266 2.34 -14.00 28.09
N GLU A 267 3.66 -14.17 28.07
CA GLU A 267 4.45 -14.03 26.85
C GLU A 267 4.13 -15.15 25.85
N LYS A 268 4.05 -16.41 26.30
CA LYS A 268 3.58 -17.53 25.47
C LYS A 268 2.16 -17.31 24.96
N GLN A 269 1.30 -16.70 25.76
CA GLN A 269 -0.08 -16.36 25.39
C GLN A 269 -0.09 -15.30 24.28
N ARG A 270 0.74 -14.25 24.39
CA ARG A 270 0.91 -13.21 23.38
C ARG A 270 1.40 -13.80 22.05
N GLN A 271 2.48 -14.59 22.09
CA GLN A 271 3.06 -15.24 20.92
C GLN A 271 2.06 -16.19 20.23
N ARG A 272 1.32 -17.00 21.02
CA ARG A 272 0.23 -17.85 20.50
C ARG A 272 -0.78 -17.03 19.71
N ARG A 273 -1.29 -15.95 20.30
CA ARG A 273 -2.32 -15.10 19.69
C ARG A 273 -1.80 -14.46 18.40
N ARG A 274 -0.57 -13.93 18.42
CA ARG A 274 0.09 -13.37 17.23
C ARG A 274 0.20 -14.39 16.10
N ALA A 275 0.62 -15.62 16.39
CA ALA A 275 0.69 -16.69 15.38
C ALA A 275 -0.69 -17.07 14.81
N ALA A 276 -1.72 -17.13 15.65
CA ALA A 276 -3.07 -17.42 15.21
C ALA A 276 -3.66 -16.29 14.34
N LEU A 277 -3.51 -15.03 14.76
CA LEU A 277 -3.95 -13.85 14.01
C LEU A 277 -3.28 -13.78 12.63
N HIS A 278 -1.98 -14.04 12.56
CA HIS A 278 -1.24 -14.03 11.30
C HIS A 278 -1.74 -15.07 10.28
N TYR A 279 -2.03 -16.30 10.73
CA TYR A 279 -2.64 -17.32 9.88
C TYR A 279 -4.04 -16.91 9.40
N LEU A 280 -4.89 -16.44 10.31
CA LEU A 280 -6.25 -16.01 9.99
C LEU A 280 -6.24 -14.84 8.99
N PHE A 281 -5.34 -13.88 9.18
CA PHE A 281 -5.12 -12.77 8.26
C PHE A 281 -4.75 -13.27 6.86
N SER A 282 -3.73 -14.14 6.76
CA SER A 282 -3.25 -14.68 5.49
C SER A 282 -4.37 -15.40 4.74
N ARG A 283 -5.24 -16.09 5.46
CA ARG A 283 -6.41 -16.77 4.90
C ARG A 283 -7.54 -15.81 4.51
N ALA A 284 -7.78 -14.77 5.29
CA ALA A 284 -8.74 -13.71 4.95
C ALA A 284 -8.34 -13.00 3.65
N LEU A 285 -7.04 -12.73 3.46
CA LEU A 285 -6.51 -12.22 2.19
C LEU A 285 -6.78 -13.16 1.01
N GLN A 286 -6.48 -14.46 1.15
CA GLN A 286 -6.75 -15.46 0.10
C GLN A 286 -8.24 -15.53 -0.27
N ARG A 287 -9.13 -15.32 0.70
CA ARG A 287 -10.59 -15.29 0.50
C ARG A 287 -11.12 -13.92 0.06
N LYS A 288 -10.25 -12.94 -0.17
CA LYS A 288 -10.60 -11.56 -0.51
C LYS A 288 -11.49 -10.86 0.54
N GLN A 289 -11.40 -11.28 1.80
CA GLN A 289 -12.14 -10.67 2.92
C GLN A 289 -11.33 -9.51 3.50
N ARG A 290 -11.34 -8.35 2.81
CA ARG A 290 -10.44 -7.21 3.11
C ARG A 290 -10.67 -6.58 4.48
N GLN A 291 -11.92 -6.31 4.85
CA GLN A 291 -12.27 -5.79 6.19
C GLN A 291 -11.77 -6.72 7.30
N ALA A 292 -12.09 -8.01 7.22
CA ALA A 292 -11.66 -9.00 8.22
C ALA A 292 -10.13 -9.11 8.28
N ALA A 293 -9.44 -9.05 7.15
CA ALA A 293 -7.98 -9.04 7.10
C ALA A 293 -7.38 -7.80 7.79
N ALA A 294 -7.96 -6.62 7.57
CA ALA A 294 -7.53 -5.38 8.23
C ALA A 294 -7.74 -5.44 9.76
N ASP A 295 -8.88 -5.97 10.21
CA ASP A 295 -9.19 -6.13 11.64
C ASP A 295 -8.23 -7.11 12.33
N LEU A 296 -7.87 -8.20 11.64
CA LEU A 296 -6.93 -9.20 12.15
C LEU A 296 -5.50 -8.65 12.26
N LEU A 297 -5.05 -7.89 11.26
CA LEU A 297 -3.74 -7.23 11.32
C LEU A 297 -3.67 -6.13 12.37
N SER A 298 -4.74 -5.35 12.53
CA SER A 298 -4.81 -4.32 13.58
C SER A 298 -4.60 -4.96 14.96
N LYS A 299 -5.32 -6.05 15.24
CA LYS A 299 -5.15 -6.84 16.48
C LYS A 299 -3.76 -7.48 16.60
N PHE A 300 -3.12 -7.84 15.49
CA PHE A 300 -1.78 -8.40 15.50
C PHE A 300 -0.75 -7.35 15.96
N ILE A 301 -0.86 -6.13 15.42
CA ILE A 301 0.00 -4.99 15.76
C ILE A 301 -0.25 -4.52 17.20
N GLU A 302 -1.49 -4.52 17.67
CA GLU A 302 -1.82 -4.23 19.07
C GLU A 302 -1.13 -5.17 20.08
N LEU A 303 -0.70 -6.36 19.65
CA LEU A 303 0.04 -7.32 20.48
C LEU A 303 1.57 -7.19 20.35
N ALA A 304 2.06 -6.24 19.55
CA ALA A 304 3.48 -5.93 19.48
C ALA A 304 3.95 -5.39 20.84
N LEU A 305 5.18 -5.76 21.25
CA LEU A 305 5.80 -5.05 22.36
C LEU A 305 6.16 -3.63 21.90
N PRO A 306 6.26 -2.65 22.81
CA PRO A 306 6.75 -1.32 22.47
C PRO A 306 8.07 -1.34 21.70
N GLU A 307 8.98 -2.25 22.05
CA GLU A 307 10.30 -2.41 21.42
C GLU A 307 10.19 -2.97 19.99
N ASP A 308 9.23 -3.88 19.75
CA ASP A 308 9.03 -4.55 18.46
C ASP A 308 8.08 -3.79 17.51
N ARG A 309 7.38 -2.76 18.03
CA ARG A 309 6.24 -2.14 17.34
C ARG A 309 6.62 -1.57 15.98
N LEU A 310 7.73 -0.85 15.89
CA LEU A 310 8.19 -0.28 14.62
C LEU A 310 8.55 -1.36 13.59
N GLU A 311 9.17 -2.46 14.02
CA GLU A 311 9.53 -3.57 13.15
C GLU A 311 8.28 -4.29 12.62
N ASP A 312 7.29 -4.51 13.48
CA ASP A 312 6.00 -5.10 13.13
C ASP A 312 5.22 -4.21 12.15
N VAL A 313 5.19 -2.91 12.40
CA VAL A 313 4.53 -1.93 11.53
C VAL A 313 5.21 -1.93 10.14
N ALA A 314 6.54 -1.96 10.09
CA ALA A 314 7.29 -2.06 8.83
C ALA A 314 7.06 -3.40 8.10
N TYR A 315 6.90 -4.51 8.83
CA TYR A 315 6.54 -5.79 8.26
C TYR A 315 5.15 -5.80 7.64
N VAL A 316 4.18 -5.23 8.35
CA VAL A 316 2.82 -5.12 7.84
C VAL A 316 2.77 -4.18 6.65
N ASP A 317 3.47 -3.03 6.67
CA ASP A 317 3.60 -2.17 5.48
C ASP A 317 4.14 -2.97 4.28
N ARG A 318 5.16 -3.81 4.46
CA ARG A 318 5.70 -4.65 3.39
C ARG A 318 4.65 -5.59 2.80
N ILE A 319 3.84 -6.24 3.62
CA ILE A 319 2.77 -7.13 3.13
C ILE A 319 1.68 -6.32 2.41
N LEU A 320 1.26 -5.21 3.01
CA LEU A 320 0.20 -4.36 2.46
C LEU A 320 0.66 -3.65 1.19
N ARG A 321 1.97 -3.41 1.04
CA ARG A 321 2.56 -2.79 -0.14
C ARG A 321 2.27 -3.59 -1.42
N GLU A 322 2.23 -4.92 -1.28
CA GLU A 322 1.95 -5.88 -2.35
C GLU A 322 0.45 -6.04 -2.64
N GLN A 323 -0.41 -5.50 -1.78
CA GLN A 323 -1.86 -5.58 -1.99
C GLN A 323 -2.32 -4.42 -2.86
N GLU A 324 -3.07 -4.75 -3.91
CA GLU A 324 -3.63 -3.76 -4.83
C GLU A 324 -4.62 -2.82 -4.13
N TYR A 325 -4.51 -1.55 -4.49
CA TYR A 325 -4.90 -0.40 -3.67
C TYR A 325 -6.27 0.20 -3.98
N ILE A 326 -7.05 -0.41 -4.88
CA ILE A 326 -8.48 -0.11 -5.04
C ILE A 326 -9.21 -1.40 -4.70
N GLU A 327 -9.84 -1.41 -3.53
CA GLU A 327 -10.36 -2.66 -2.96
C GLU A 327 -11.63 -3.15 -3.62
N ASP A 328 -12.42 -2.25 -4.22
CA ASP A 328 -13.64 -2.62 -4.91
C ASP A 328 -13.33 -2.95 -6.38
N PRO A 329 -13.37 -4.25 -6.77
CA PRO A 329 -13.11 -4.66 -8.14
C PRO A 329 -14.29 -4.41 -9.07
N THR A 330 -15.44 -3.96 -8.56
CA THR A 330 -16.66 -3.75 -9.34
C THR A 330 -16.72 -2.37 -10.00
N LEU A 331 -15.99 -1.40 -9.45
CA LEU A 331 -15.92 -0.04 -9.98
C LEU A 331 -15.19 -0.04 -11.32
N ALA A 332 -15.93 0.19 -12.39
CA ALA A 332 -15.46 0.04 -13.78
C ALA A 332 -15.31 1.37 -14.51
N SER A 333 -15.57 2.50 -13.84
CA SER A 333 -15.39 3.84 -14.38
C SER A 333 -14.43 4.68 -13.51
N PRO A 334 -13.49 5.43 -14.10
CA PRO A 334 -12.63 6.36 -13.37
C PRO A 334 -13.41 7.37 -12.50
N ASP A 335 -14.53 7.86 -13.01
CA ASP A 335 -15.37 8.83 -12.29
C ASP A 335 -16.04 8.20 -11.07
N GLU A 336 -16.52 6.96 -11.21
CA GLU A 336 -17.12 6.19 -10.10
C GLU A 336 -16.09 5.91 -9.00
N ILE A 337 -14.87 5.54 -9.38
CA ILE A 337 -13.76 5.30 -8.46
C ILE A 337 -13.43 6.60 -7.70
N THR A 338 -13.24 7.69 -8.42
CA THR A 338 -12.88 8.99 -7.83
C THR A 338 -13.99 9.49 -6.90
N PHE A 339 -15.25 9.36 -7.30
CA PHE A 339 -16.41 9.72 -6.49
C PHE A 339 -16.52 8.87 -5.23
N ALA A 340 -16.34 7.55 -5.33
CA ALA A 340 -16.37 6.64 -4.19
C ALA A 340 -15.29 6.99 -3.16
N ILE A 341 -14.06 7.24 -3.62
CA ILE A 341 -12.94 7.62 -2.75
C ILE A 341 -13.24 8.93 -2.03
N ARG A 342 -13.68 9.97 -2.75
CA ARG A 342 -13.96 11.28 -2.16
C ARG A 342 -15.11 11.24 -1.15
N ASN A 343 -16.16 10.47 -1.41
CA ASN A 343 -17.31 10.38 -0.50
C ASN A 343 -17.00 9.61 0.77
N THR A 344 -16.20 8.55 0.68
CA THR A 344 -15.86 7.69 1.83
C THR A 344 -14.60 8.14 2.55
N ASN A 345 -13.82 9.02 1.92
CA ASN A 345 -12.44 9.34 2.28
C ASN A 345 -11.59 8.09 2.55
N SER A 346 -11.79 7.05 1.73
CA SER A 346 -11.20 5.73 1.91
C SER A 346 -10.70 5.19 0.58
N LEU A 347 -9.56 4.50 0.63
CA LEU A 347 -9.02 3.73 -0.49
C LEU A 347 -9.24 2.23 -0.28
N GLY A 348 -10.03 1.87 0.74
CA GLY A 348 -10.26 0.52 1.21
C GLY A 348 -9.55 0.19 2.53
N HIS A 349 -10.03 -0.84 3.21
CA HIS A 349 -9.68 -1.19 4.58
C HIS A 349 -8.19 -1.48 4.81
N LEU A 350 -7.53 -2.19 3.89
CA LEU A 350 -6.10 -2.49 3.95
C LEU A 350 -5.26 -1.28 3.62
N THR A 351 -5.67 -0.46 2.64
CA THR A 351 -4.96 0.78 2.31
C THR A 351 -5.07 1.78 3.46
N ASP A 352 -6.24 1.88 4.08
CA ASP A 352 -6.49 2.76 5.23
C ASP A 352 -5.71 2.29 6.47
N LEU A 353 -5.59 0.98 6.69
CA LEU A 353 -4.70 0.44 7.70
C LEU A 353 -3.24 0.81 7.38
N ARG A 354 -2.77 0.54 6.15
CA ARG A 354 -1.42 0.91 5.71
C ARG A 354 -1.15 2.41 5.90
N PHE A 355 -2.12 3.26 5.62
CA PHE A 355 -1.99 4.69 5.80
C PHE A 355 -1.77 5.07 7.27
N LYS A 356 -2.57 4.51 8.19
CA LYS A 356 -2.37 4.71 9.64
C LYS A 356 -0.96 4.29 10.08
N LEU A 357 -0.51 3.14 9.59
CA LEU A 357 0.82 2.59 9.90
C LEU A 357 1.96 3.46 9.35
N LEU A 358 1.84 3.95 8.12
CA LEU A 358 2.82 4.85 7.53
C LEU A 358 2.90 6.19 8.26
N LYS A 359 1.78 6.73 8.76
CA LYS A 359 1.79 7.94 9.59
C LYS A 359 2.54 7.70 10.91
N GLU A 360 2.29 6.57 11.58
CA GLU A 360 3.01 6.19 12.80
C GLU A 360 4.54 6.06 12.56
N LEU A 361 4.95 5.45 11.44
CA LEU A 361 6.36 5.37 11.06
C LEU A 361 6.95 6.75 10.71
N LEU A 362 6.19 7.60 10.03
CA LEU A 362 6.63 8.93 9.63
C LEU A 362 6.82 9.86 10.84
N ASP A 363 5.97 9.74 11.86
CA ASP A 363 6.11 10.48 13.12
C ASP A 363 7.43 10.12 13.83
N THR A 364 7.87 8.87 13.71
CA THR A 364 9.12 8.37 14.31
C THR A 364 10.35 8.70 13.46
N SER A 365 10.23 8.59 12.13
CA SER A 365 11.29 8.81 11.15
C SER A 365 10.91 9.96 10.19
N PRO A 366 10.90 11.20 10.69
CA PRO A 366 10.31 12.35 10.01
C PRO A 366 11.06 12.74 8.73
N THR A 367 12.32 12.35 8.57
CA THR A 367 13.14 12.72 7.41
C THR A 367 13.30 11.58 6.40
N ASP A 368 12.56 10.48 6.54
CA ASP A 368 12.63 9.36 5.60
C ASP A 368 11.91 9.72 4.28
N PRO A 369 12.64 9.80 3.14
CA PRO A 369 12.04 10.14 1.85
C PRO A 369 10.93 9.18 1.42
N TYR A 370 11.06 7.88 1.72
CA TYR A 370 10.09 6.86 1.33
C TYR A 370 8.76 7.04 2.07
N LEU A 371 8.82 7.33 3.38
CA LEU A 371 7.63 7.52 4.20
C LEU A 371 6.91 8.81 3.82
N ILE A 372 7.64 9.91 3.64
CA ILE A 372 7.07 11.18 3.20
C ILE A 372 6.34 11.01 1.87
N GLU A 373 6.99 10.41 0.87
CA GLU A 373 6.40 10.21 -0.45
C GLU A 373 5.21 9.24 -0.41
N SER A 374 5.29 8.15 0.37
CA SER A 374 4.21 7.17 0.48
C SER A 374 2.95 7.76 1.13
N VAL A 375 3.11 8.58 2.17
CA VAL A 375 2.01 9.27 2.85
C VAL A 375 1.43 10.37 1.93
N ALA A 376 2.29 11.17 1.28
CA ALA A 376 1.86 12.19 0.31
C ALA A 376 1.05 11.58 -0.84
N ASN A 377 1.52 10.45 -1.38
CA ASN A 377 0.82 9.72 -2.43
C ASN A 377 -0.57 9.28 -1.94
N ILE A 378 -0.74 8.80 -0.72
CA ILE A 378 -2.08 8.41 -0.22
C ILE A 378 -3.00 9.63 -0.06
N HIS A 379 -2.48 10.78 0.39
CA HIS A 379 -3.24 12.02 0.45
C HIS A 379 -3.73 12.48 -0.93
N VAL A 380 -2.86 12.46 -1.95
CA VAL A 380 -3.26 12.77 -3.34
C VAL A 380 -4.40 11.87 -3.81
N ARG A 381 -4.27 10.56 -3.57
CA ARG A 381 -5.29 9.57 -3.94
C ARG A 381 -6.64 9.81 -3.28
N ARG A 382 -6.65 10.38 -2.08
CA ARG A 382 -7.87 10.78 -1.35
C ARG A 382 -8.41 12.16 -1.76
N GLY A 383 -7.69 12.90 -2.60
CA GLY A 383 -8.00 14.28 -2.96
C GLY A 383 -7.61 15.30 -1.89
N GLU A 384 -6.78 14.91 -0.92
CA GLU A 384 -6.32 15.74 0.20
C GLU A 384 -5.05 16.53 -0.18
N PHE A 385 -5.14 17.37 -1.22
CA PHE A 385 -3.97 18.03 -1.84
C PHE A 385 -3.19 18.95 -0.88
N ALA A 386 -3.85 19.61 0.07
CA ALA A 386 -3.16 20.47 1.04
C ALA A 386 -2.20 19.67 1.95
N ALA A 387 -2.63 18.51 2.43
CA ALA A 387 -1.78 17.63 3.24
C ALA A 387 -0.67 16.98 2.40
N ALA A 388 -0.96 16.67 1.12
CA ALA A 388 0.05 16.20 0.19
C ALA A 388 1.12 17.28 -0.10
N GLU A 389 0.71 18.54 -0.28
CA GLU A 389 1.61 19.67 -0.54
C GLU A 389 2.57 19.92 0.63
N GLU A 390 2.09 19.83 1.87
CA GLU A 390 2.94 19.95 3.06
C GLU A 390 4.05 18.90 3.04
N LEU A 391 3.70 17.65 2.73
CA LEU A 391 4.64 16.54 2.66
C LEU A 391 5.59 16.63 1.45
N THR A 392 5.13 17.06 0.27
CA THR A 392 6.01 17.25 -0.89
C THR A 392 6.96 18.42 -0.69
N SER A 393 6.53 19.46 0.03
CA SER A 393 7.39 20.61 0.39
C SER A 393 8.50 20.18 1.34
N ARG A 394 8.14 19.38 2.34
CA ARG A 394 9.10 18.73 3.23
C ARG A 394 10.07 17.80 2.47
N PHE A 395 9.57 17.04 1.49
CA PHE A 395 10.39 16.12 0.69
C PHE A 395 11.49 16.84 -0.08
N VAL A 396 11.17 17.97 -0.72
CA VAL A 396 12.15 18.72 -1.54
C VAL A 396 13.20 19.43 -0.70
N GLU A 397 12.93 19.68 0.58
CA GLU A 397 13.88 20.24 1.53
C GLU A 397 14.94 19.24 2.01
N LEU A 398 14.73 17.94 1.80
CA LEU A 398 15.66 16.90 2.24
C LEU A 398 17.05 17.09 1.59
N PRO A 399 18.17 16.96 2.33
CA PRO A 399 19.51 17.19 1.80
C PRO A 399 19.87 16.32 0.59
N SER A 400 19.38 15.08 0.55
CA SER A 400 19.55 14.15 -0.57
C SER A 400 18.82 14.61 -1.84
N VAL A 401 17.64 15.23 -1.68
CA VAL A 401 16.79 15.69 -2.77
C VAL A 401 17.22 17.08 -3.27
N LYS A 402 17.60 17.98 -2.35
CA LYS A 402 18.09 19.34 -2.70
C LYS A 402 19.25 19.31 -3.68
N ARG A 403 20.15 18.32 -3.56
CA ARG A 403 21.33 18.11 -4.42
C ARG A 403 20.99 17.74 -5.87
N ILE A 404 19.79 17.22 -6.13
CA ILE A 404 19.35 16.85 -7.48
C ILE A 404 19.13 18.15 -8.28
N SER A 405 19.47 18.17 -9.57
CA SER A 405 19.18 19.32 -10.45
C SER A 405 17.67 19.43 -10.72
N MET A 406 17.13 20.64 -10.92
CA MET A 406 15.74 20.84 -11.39
C MET A 406 15.46 20.05 -12.68
N TYR A 407 16.43 19.98 -13.59
CA TYR A 407 16.32 19.19 -14.81
C TYR A 407 16.26 17.69 -14.54
N GLY A 408 16.89 17.22 -13.46
CA GLY A 408 16.75 15.83 -12.99
C GLY A 408 15.33 15.54 -12.52
N THR A 409 14.74 16.43 -11.72
CA THR A 409 13.34 16.33 -11.27
C THR A 409 12.35 16.38 -12.44
N LEU A 410 12.61 17.20 -13.45
CA LEU A 410 11.79 17.26 -14.68
C LEU A 410 12.04 16.07 -15.62
N ALA A 411 13.23 15.48 -15.62
CA ALA A 411 13.48 14.24 -16.37
C ALA A 411 12.70 13.07 -15.77
N GLU A 412 12.52 13.02 -14.45
CA GLU A 412 11.64 12.06 -13.79
C GLU A 412 10.17 12.20 -14.25
N LEU A 413 9.68 13.42 -14.57
CA LEU A 413 8.34 13.61 -15.18
C LEU A 413 8.21 12.91 -16.53
N ARG A 414 9.27 12.96 -17.37
CA ARG A 414 9.22 12.39 -18.72
C ARG A 414 9.43 10.88 -18.75
N CYS A 415 10.16 10.34 -17.77
CA CYS A 415 10.60 8.95 -17.78
C CYS A 415 9.83 8.03 -16.84
N GLY A 416 8.91 8.54 -16.01
CA GLY A 416 7.97 7.72 -15.23
C GLY A 416 8.64 6.60 -14.43
N MET A 417 9.66 6.93 -13.61
CA MET A 417 10.29 5.97 -12.71
C MET A 417 9.55 5.83 -11.38
#